data_AF-A0A7V2WE37-F1
#
_entry.id   AF-A0A7V2WE37-F1
#
_cell.length_a   1.000
_cell.length_b   1.000
_cell.length_c   1.000
_cell.angle_alpha   90.00
_cell.angle_beta   90.00
_cell.angle_gamma   90.00
#
_symmetry.space_group_name_H-M   'P 1'
#
loop_
_entity.id
_entity.type
_entity.pdbx_description
1 polymer ?
#
loop_
_entity_poly.entity_id
_entity_poly.type
_entity_poly.pdbx_seq_one_letter_code
_entity_poly.pdbx_strand_id
1 'polypeptide(L)'
;MGVKNKITDGYMYFLTLTVVNWVDVFTRPVYKHIIVDALQYNIQHKGLVVSGWCLMSNHLHLLAEAEEGFHLSDILRDFKKFTGKAIIKEIIDNPVKAEIVAEPEDYLYSSAKNYAGEKGLVDIVFV
;
A
#
# COMPACT_ATOMS: atom_id res chain seq x y z
N MET A 1 -4.72 18.80 8.29
CA MET A 1 -5.85 18.68 7.33
C MET A 1 -5.42 19.34 6.04
N GLY A 2 -5.07 18.57 5.01
CA GLY A 2 -4.58 19.11 3.73
C GLY A 2 -5.72 19.59 2.83
N VAL A 3 -5.44 20.57 1.98
CA VAL A 3 -6.34 21.02 0.92
C VAL A 3 -6.72 19.80 0.06
N LYS A 4 -8.02 19.46 0.02
CA LYS A 4 -8.51 18.39 -0.86
C LYS A 4 -8.56 18.92 -2.28
N ASN A 5 -7.51 18.65 -3.05
CA ASN A 5 -7.54 18.89 -4.49
C ASN A 5 -8.56 17.91 -5.10
N LYS A 6 -9.59 18.46 -5.74
CA LYS A 6 -10.63 17.65 -6.39
C LYS A 6 -10.05 17.03 -7.65
N ILE A 7 -10.09 15.70 -7.73
CA ILE A 7 -9.82 14.97 -8.97
C ILE A 7 -11.09 15.04 -9.83
N THR A 8 -10.92 15.39 -11.09
CA THR A 8 -12.00 15.53 -12.08
C THR A 8 -11.71 14.58 -13.23
N ASP A 9 -12.75 13.99 -13.79
CA ASP A 9 -12.60 12.98 -14.85
C ASP A 9 -12.10 13.62 -16.16
N GLY A 10 -11.43 12.81 -17.00
CA GLY A 10 -10.91 13.23 -18.31
C GLY A 10 -9.61 14.03 -18.29
N TYR A 11 -8.90 14.06 -17.16
CA TYR A 11 -7.61 14.72 -17.04
C TYR A 11 -6.51 13.79 -16.52
N MET A 12 -5.30 14.06 -16.99
CA MET A 12 -4.07 13.46 -16.50
C MET A 12 -3.51 14.23 -15.31
N TYR A 13 -3.16 13.50 -14.25
CA TYR A 13 -2.66 14.06 -13.01
C TYR A 13 -1.25 13.58 -12.71
N PHE A 14 -0.41 14.51 -12.27
CA PHE A 14 0.80 14.17 -11.52
C PHE A 14 0.43 13.97 -10.04
N LEU A 15 0.63 12.75 -9.55
CA LEU A 15 0.27 12.31 -8.21
C LEU A 15 1.52 11.94 -7.44
N THR A 16 1.52 12.25 -6.14
CA THR A 16 2.54 11.81 -5.19
C THR A 16 1.83 11.12 -4.03
N LEU A 17 2.01 9.81 -3.90
CA LEU A 17 1.49 8.99 -2.83
C LEU A 17 2.62 8.72 -1.83
N THR A 18 2.49 9.21 -0.59
CA THR A 18 3.54 9.09 0.43
C THR A 18 3.18 8.08 1.50
N VAL A 19 4.18 7.38 2.02
CA VAL A 19 4.08 6.65 3.28
C VAL A 19 3.95 7.65 4.43
N VAL A 20 3.12 7.33 5.43
CA VAL A 20 2.93 8.18 6.61
C VAL A 20 4.27 8.42 7.30
N ASN A 21 4.52 9.68 7.68
CA ASN A 21 5.78 10.15 8.27
C ASN A 21 7.03 9.89 7.42
N TRP A 22 6.89 9.65 6.11
CA TRP A 22 8.00 9.42 5.19
C TRP A 22 8.91 8.24 5.56
N VAL A 23 8.35 7.25 6.27
CA VAL A 23 9.09 6.04 6.65
C VAL A 23 9.43 5.23 5.40
N ASP A 24 10.67 4.75 5.33
CA ASP A 24 11.19 3.92 4.24
C ASP A 24 10.62 2.48 4.30
N VAL A 25 9.41 2.32 3.79
CA VAL A 25 8.73 1.02 3.70
C VAL A 25 9.15 0.24 2.45
N PHE A 26 9.35 0.91 1.31
CA PHE A 26 9.65 0.26 0.03
C PHE A 26 11.15 -0.06 -0.12
N THR A 27 11.77 -0.62 0.91
CA THR A 27 13.20 -0.96 0.93
C THR A 27 13.46 -2.40 0.47
N ARG A 28 12.55 -3.33 0.79
CA ARG A 28 12.63 -4.74 0.39
C ARG A 28 11.94 -4.98 -0.96
N PRO A 29 12.50 -5.84 -1.84
CA PRO A 29 11.88 -6.17 -3.12
C PRO A 29 10.42 -6.61 -3.01
N VAL A 30 10.08 -7.42 -2.00
CA VAL A 30 8.72 -7.94 -1.81
C VAL A 30 7.68 -6.83 -1.66
N TYR A 31 7.99 -5.74 -0.94
CA TYR A 31 7.08 -4.61 -0.81
C TYR A 31 6.95 -3.81 -2.11
N LYS A 32 8.04 -3.69 -2.89
CA LYS A 32 8.02 -3.05 -4.20
C LYS A 32 7.16 -3.84 -5.19
N HIS A 33 7.27 -5.16 -5.19
CA HIS A 33 6.46 -6.03 -6.04
C HIS A 33 4.97 -5.91 -5.73
N ILE A 34 4.58 -5.83 -4.45
CA ILE A 34 3.17 -5.54 -4.08
C ILE A 34 2.65 -4.26 -4.75
N ILE A 35 3.46 -3.19 -4.80
CA ILE A 35 3.09 -1.94 -5.47
C ILE A 35 2.96 -2.14 -6.98
N VAL A 36 3.94 -2.79 -7.61
CA VAL A 36 3.94 -3.02 -9.06
C VAL A 36 2.76 -3.89 -9.48
N ASP A 37 2.52 -4.99 -8.78
CA ASP A 37 1.44 -5.92 -9.07
C ASP A 37 0.07 -5.26 -8.86
N ALA A 38 -0.06 -4.43 -7.83
CA ALA A 38 -1.27 -3.64 -7.62
C ALA A 38 -1.50 -2.61 -8.74
N LEU A 39 -0.47 -1.90 -9.20
CA LEU A 39 -0.60 -0.99 -10.34
C LEU A 39 -1.03 -1.76 -11.59
N GLN A 40 -0.35 -2.87 -11.88
CA GLN A 40 -0.65 -3.73 -13.02
C GLN A 40 -2.09 -4.25 -13.00
N TYR A 41 -2.58 -4.68 -11.83
CA TYR A 41 -3.96 -5.10 -11.63
C TYR A 41 -4.96 -3.97 -11.92
N ASN A 42 -4.69 -2.75 -11.44
CA ASN A 42 -5.58 -1.62 -11.70
C ASN A 42 -5.58 -1.20 -13.18
N ILE A 43 -4.44 -1.33 -13.86
CA ILE A 43 -4.35 -1.11 -15.32
C ILE A 43 -5.20 -2.13 -16.07
N GLN A 44 -5.10 -3.41 -15.70
CA GLN A 44 -5.79 -4.49 -16.43
C GLN A 44 -7.29 -4.58 -16.13
N HIS A 45 -7.73 -4.15 -14.95
CA HIS A 45 -9.07 -4.47 -14.45
C HIS A 45 -9.88 -3.29 -13.91
N LYS A 46 -9.26 -2.13 -13.69
CA LYS A 46 -9.92 -0.97 -13.05
C LYS A 46 -9.81 0.33 -13.84
N GLY A 47 -9.43 0.27 -15.12
CA GLY A 47 -9.37 1.45 -16.00
C GLY A 47 -8.31 2.48 -15.57
N LEU A 48 -7.24 2.06 -14.88
CA LEU A 48 -6.12 2.94 -14.57
C LEU A 48 -5.23 3.10 -15.80
N VAL A 49 -5.02 4.34 -16.23
CA VAL A 49 -4.05 4.67 -17.29
C VAL A 49 -2.83 5.28 -16.64
N VAL A 50 -1.64 4.74 -16.93
CA VAL A 50 -0.35 5.23 -16.39
C VAL A 50 0.58 5.60 -17.53
N SER A 51 0.93 6.88 -17.62
CA SER A 51 1.90 7.40 -18.60
C SER A 51 3.33 7.50 -18.05
N GLY A 52 3.49 7.47 -16.74
CA GLY A 52 4.79 7.48 -16.08
C GLY A 52 4.68 7.14 -14.60
N TRP A 53 5.71 6.51 -14.03
CA TRP A 53 5.74 6.16 -12.62
C TRP A 53 7.17 6.07 -12.08
N CYS A 54 7.34 6.36 -10.80
CA CYS A 54 8.62 6.20 -10.10
C CYS A 54 8.37 5.83 -8.63
N LEU A 55 8.81 4.64 -8.23
CA LEU A 55 8.72 4.18 -6.84
C LEU A 55 10.05 4.45 -6.11
N MET A 56 9.98 5.31 -5.10
CA MET A 56 11.08 5.60 -4.17
C MET A 56 10.94 4.77 -2.90
N SER A 57 11.84 4.92 -1.92
CA SER A 57 11.81 4.15 -0.67
C SER A 57 10.58 4.44 0.21
N ASN A 58 9.97 5.62 0.11
CA ASN A 58 8.88 6.08 0.96
C ASN A 58 7.74 6.79 0.22
N HIS A 59 7.79 6.88 -1.11
CA HIS A 59 6.71 7.48 -1.91
C HIS A 59 6.69 6.94 -3.33
N LEU A 60 5.55 7.10 -3.99
CA LEU A 60 5.29 6.75 -5.38
C LEU A 60 4.84 8.00 -6.14
N HIS A 61 5.54 8.33 -7.22
CA HIS A 61 5.09 9.30 -8.21
C HIS A 61 4.36 8.60 -9.35
N LEU A 62 3.23 9.16 -9.78
CA LEU A 62 2.45 8.68 -10.93
C LEU A 62 2.06 9.85 -11.82
N LEU A 63 2.13 9.64 -13.13
CA LEU A 63 1.41 10.42 -14.13
C LEU A 63 0.28 9.52 -14.62
N ALA A 64 -0.95 9.78 -14.17
CA ALA A 64 -2.06 8.85 -14.35
C ALA A 64 -3.41 9.55 -14.56
N GLU A 65 -4.30 8.85 -15.25
CA GLU A 65 -5.70 9.19 -15.43
C GLU A 65 -6.58 7.94 -15.30
N ALA A 66 -7.89 8.11 -15.41
CA ALA A 66 -8.85 7.01 -15.46
C ALA A 66 -9.50 6.97 -16.85
N GLU A 67 -9.72 5.76 -17.37
CA GLU A 67 -10.53 5.53 -18.56
C GLU A 67 -11.96 6.05 -18.37
N GLU A 68 -12.68 6.30 -19.48
CA GLU A 68 -14.07 6.73 -19.45
C GLU A 68 -14.94 5.72 -18.67
N GLY A 69 -15.78 6.22 -17.77
CA GLY A 69 -16.61 5.39 -16.88
C GLY A 69 -15.94 4.96 -15.57
N PHE A 70 -14.65 5.27 -15.38
CA PHE A 70 -13.93 5.09 -14.12
C PHE A 70 -13.57 6.43 -13.46
N HIS A 71 -13.40 6.40 -12.13
CA HIS A 71 -12.99 7.57 -11.35
C HIS A 71 -11.61 7.34 -10.72
N LEU A 72 -10.63 8.18 -11.08
CA LEU A 72 -9.26 8.05 -10.58
C LEU A 72 -9.19 8.10 -9.04
N SER A 73 -10.07 8.88 -8.38
CA SER A 73 -10.13 8.92 -6.91
C SER A 73 -10.50 7.57 -6.29
N ASP A 74 -11.39 6.81 -6.92
CA ASP A 74 -11.82 5.50 -6.43
C ASP A 74 -10.73 4.46 -6.66
N ILE A 75 -10.07 4.49 -7.82
CA ILE A 75 -8.91 3.65 -8.12
C ILE A 75 -7.81 3.88 -7.07
N LEU A 76 -7.45 5.15 -6.82
CA LEU A 76 -6.39 5.49 -5.85
C LEU A 76 -6.77 5.10 -4.42
N ARG A 77 -8.05 5.24 -4.04
CA ARG A 77 -8.54 4.81 -2.73
C ARG A 77 -8.36 3.31 -2.55
N ASP A 78 -8.83 2.53 -3.53
CA ASP A 78 -8.78 1.08 -3.49
C ASP A 78 -7.34 0.57 -3.56
N PHE A 79 -6.52 1.17 -4.42
CA PHE A 79 -5.09 0.88 -4.54
C PHE A 79 -4.36 1.07 -3.19
N LYS A 80 -4.55 2.22 -2.54
CA LYS A 80 -3.95 2.49 -1.21
C LYS A 80 -4.45 1.50 -0.15
N LYS A 81 -5.75 1.19 -0.15
CA LYS A 81 -6.34 0.24 0.79
C LYS A 81 -5.76 -1.17 0.61
N PHE A 82 -5.66 -1.64 -0.62
CA PHE A 82 -5.11 -2.96 -0.93
C PHE A 82 -3.62 -3.04 -0.55
N THR A 83 -2.81 -2.11 -1.07
CA THR A 83 -1.36 -2.12 -0.86
C THR A 83 -0.99 -1.98 0.61
N GLY A 84 -1.67 -1.12 1.36
CA GLY A 84 -1.46 -0.99 2.81
C GLY A 84 -1.70 -2.31 3.56
N LYS A 85 -2.82 -2.99 3.27
CA LYS A 85 -3.14 -4.30 3.88
C LYS A 85 -2.15 -5.39 3.47
N ALA A 86 -1.80 -5.45 2.20
CA ALA A 86 -0.88 -6.45 1.67
C ALA A 86 0.52 -6.30 2.29
N ILE A 87 1.02 -5.08 2.44
CA ILE A 87 2.32 -4.81 3.08
C ILE A 87 2.28 -5.17 4.57
N ILE A 88 1.21 -4.82 5.30
CA ILE A 88 1.05 -5.22 6.72
C ILE A 88 1.09 -6.74 6.83
N LYS A 89 0.35 -7.45 5.97
CA LYS A 89 0.36 -8.91 5.94
C LYS A 89 1.77 -9.46 5.71
N GLU A 90 2.49 -8.92 4.73
CA GLU A 90 3.86 -9.36 4.43
C GLU A 90 4.83 -9.13 5.59
N ILE A 91 4.65 -8.05 6.35
CA ILE A 91 5.43 -7.79 7.58
C ILE A 91 5.10 -8.82 8.66
N ILE A 92 3.83 -9.12 8.87
CA ILE A 92 3.36 -10.09 9.88
C ILE A 92 3.84 -11.51 9.54
N ASP A 93 3.74 -11.91 8.27
CA ASP A 93 4.16 -13.26 7.84
C ASP A 93 5.69 -13.42 7.79
N ASN A 94 6.45 -12.33 7.82
CA ASN A 94 7.89 -12.36 7.58
C ASN A 94 8.67 -13.29 8.53
N PRO A 95 8.43 -13.32 9.86
CA PRO A 95 9.10 -14.24 10.76
C PRO A 95 8.83 -15.72 10.43
N VAL A 96 7.64 -16.05 9.93
CA VAL A 96 7.29 -17.41 9.47
C VAL A 96 8.05 -17.76 8.20
N LYS A 97 8.06 -16.85 7.21
CA LYS A 97 8.82 -17.04 5.96
C LYS A 97 10.33 -17.16 6.17
N ALA A 98 10.83 -16.57 7.25
CA ALA A 98 12.22 -16.66 7.67
C ALA A 98 12.50 -17.86 8.58
N GLU A 99 11.51 -18.75 8.80
CA GLU A 99 11.61 -19.94 9.66
C GLU A 99 12.02 -19.63 11.12
N ILE A 100 11.71 -18.43 11.60
CA ILE A 100 11.99 -18.00 12.99
C ILE A 100 10.93 -18.55 13.94
N VAL A 101 9.67 -18.60 13.49
CA VAL A 101 8.50 -19.10 14.23
C VAL A 101 7.60 -19.89 13.29
N ALA A 102 6.77 -20.79 13.84
CA ALA A 102 5.80 -21.56 13.08
C ALA A 102 4.57 -20.72 12.72
N GLU A 103 4.07 -19.93 13.68
CA GLU A 103 2.90 -19.06 13.50
C GLU A 103 3.30 -17.59 13.67
N PRO A 104 2.68 -16.62 12.95
CA PRO A 104 3.03 -15.20 13.06
C PRO A 104 2.92 -14.63 14.48
N GLU A 105 1.90 -15.06 15.22
CA GLU A 105 1.59 -14.62 16.58
C GLU A 105 2.68 -15.01 17.58
N ASP A 106 3.47 -16.03 17.29
CA ASP A 106 4.56 -16.49 18.17
C ASP A 106 5.77 -15.55 18.14
N TYR A 107 5.88 -14.67 17.12
CA TYR A 107 6.96 -13.70 17.08
C TYR A 107 6.70 -12.54 18.04
N LEU A 108 7.27 -12.69 19.25
CA LEU A 108 7.07 -11.82 20.42
C LEU A 108 7.23 -10.31 20.12
N TYR A 109 8.20 -9.94 19.29
CA TYR A 109 8.52 -8.55 18.99
C TYR A 109 7.80 -8.04 17.73
N SER A 110 6.49 -8.31 17.63
CA SER A 110 5.62 -7.75 16.59
C SER A 110 4.21 -7.50 17.10
N SER A 111 3.44 -6.79 16.28
CA SER A 111 2.01 -6.58 16.49
C SER A 111 1.13 -7.74 15.98
N ALA A 112 1.70 -8.87 15.55
CA ALA A 112 0.92 -9.98 14.97
C ALA A 112 -0.22 -10.43 15.90
N LYS A 113 0.06 -10.61 17.20
CA LYS A 113 -0.95 -10.88 18.23
C LYS A 113 -2.06 -9.85 18.29
N ASN A 114 -1.73 -8.55 18.23
CA ASN A 114 -2.73 -7.49 18.24
C ASN A 114 -3.66 -7.60 17.02
N TYR A 115 -3.13 -7.90 15.83
CA TYR A 115 -3.94 -8.12 14.62
C TYR A 115 -4.77 -9.41 14.68
N ALA A 116 -4.37 -10.40 15.48
CA ALA A 116 -5.14 -11.61 15.78
C ALA A 116 -6.21 -11.39 16.89
N GLY A 117 -6.30 -10.20 17.48
CA GLY A 117 -7.23 -9.90 18.57
C GLY A 117 -6.73 -10.30 19.97
N GLU A 118 -5.45 -10.68 20.08
CA GLU A 118 -4.78 -10.99 21.33
C GLU A 118 -4.03 -9.78 21.90
N LYS A 119 -3.67 -9.85 23.19
CA LYS A 119 -2.87 -8.82 23.84
C LYS A 119 -1.39 -8.96 23.44
N GLY A 120 -0.89 -8.00 22.67
CA GLY A 120 0.54 -7.84 22.38
C GLY A 120 1.32 -7.18 23.53
N LEU A 121 2.64 -7.03 23.34
CA LEU A 121 3.52 -6.37 24.32
C LEU A 121 3.29 -4.86 24.44
N VAL A 122 2.71 -4.24 23.41
CA VAL A 122 2.39 -2.81 23.34
C VAL A 122 0.97 -2.62 22.82
N ASP A 123 0.31 -1.59 23.32
CA ASP A 123 -0.99 -1.15 22.79
C ASP A 123 -0.77 -0.45 21.45
N ILE A 124 -1.58 -0.81 20.46
CA ILE A 124 -1.49 -0.24 19.10
C ILE A 124 -2.79 0.43 18.70
N VAL A 125 -2.68 1.41 17.81
CA VAL A 125 -3.81 1.93 17.05
C VAL A 125 -3.79 1.27 15.68
N PHE A 126 -4.88 0.58 15.33
CA PHE A 126 -5.01 -0.08 14.03
C PHE A 126 -5.11 0.96 12.89
N VAL A 127 -4.65 0.56 11.71
CA VAL A 127 -4.59 1.38 10.49
C VAL A 127 -5.60 0.88 9.46
#